data_AF-A0A2N6U4A2-F1
#
_entry.id   AF-A0A2N6U4A2-F1
#
_cell.length_a   1.000
_cell.length_b   1.000
_cell.length_c   1.000
_cell.angle_alpha   90.00
_cell.angle_beta   90.00
_cell.angle_gamma   90.00
#
_symmetry.space_group_name_H-M   'P 1'
#
loop_
_entity.id
_entity.type
_entity.pdbx_description
1 polymer ?
#
loop_
_entity_poly.entity_id
_entity_poly.type
_entity_poly.pdbx_seq_one_letter_code
_entity_poly.pdbx_strand_id
1 'polypeptide(L)'
;MSQTTAEKAKAAGAKTPGDKKKATSAKVKALQAEAAKGDIVVELRGETFTVHVEAYQQKVSEDYEFMEYSMKGILPLMLDVLLDSADREKLKNLARDEETGLVSPEKMGDLFAELMEAGGQGN
;
A
#
# COMPACT_ATOMS: atom_id res chain seq x y z
N MET A 1 -43.51 13.36 12.19
CA MET A 1 -42.31 13.73 11.44
C MET A 1 -41.37 12.54 11.47
N SER A 2 -41.43 11.69 10.46
CA SER A 2 -40.65 10.46 10.40
C SER A 2 -39.34 10.75 9.66
N GLN A 3 -38.23 10.76 10.39
CA GLN A 3 -36.90 10.89 9.79
C GLN A 3 -36.70 9.75 8.79
N THR A 4 -36.36 10.11 7.55
CA THR A 4 -36.15 9.15 6.48
C THR A 4 -34.86 8.37 6.71
N THR A 5 -34.82 7.11 6.27
CA THR A 5 -33.65 6.21 6.41
C THR A 5 -32.37 6.81 5.80
N ALA A 6 -32.51 7.71 4.83
CA ALA A 6 -31.42 8.48 4.23
C ALA A 6 -30.76 9.48 5.21
N GLU A 7 -31.51 10.06 6.15
CA GLU A 7 -30.96 10.95 7.19
C GLU A 7 -30.24 10.18 8.31
N LYS A 8 -30.66 8.94 8.62
CA LYS A 8 -29.93 8.06 9.55
C LYS A 8 -28.60 7.56 8.95
N ALA A 9 -28.53 7.33 7.64
CA ALA A 9 -27.31 6.94 6.95
C ALA A 9 -26.25 8.07 6.93
N LYS A 10 -26.67 9.34 6.86
CA LYS A 10 -25.76 10.49 6.94
C LYS A 10 -25.19 10.73 8.36
N ALA A 11 -25.95 10.41 9.41
CA ALA A 11 -25.48 10.53 10.80
C ALA A 11 -24.57 9.35 11.24
N ALA A 12 -24.69 8.19 10.58
CA ALA A 12 -23.94 6.97 10.84
C ALA A 12 -22.70 6.81 9.93
N GLY A 13 -22.15 7.90 9.39
CA GLY A 13 -20.93 7.87 8.60
C GLY A 13 -19.78 7.24 9.39
N ALA A 14 -19.52 5.95 9.15
CA ALA A 14 -18.32 5.20 9.55
C ALA A 14 -17.72 5.58 10.92
N LYS A 15 -18.52 5.52 12.01
CA LYS A 15 -18.04 5.85 13.36
C LYS A 15 -17.55 4.65 14.18
N THR A 16 -17.81 3.42 13.74
CA THR A 16 -17.32 2.21 14.42
C THR A 16 -16.12 1.62 13.67
N PRO A 17 -15.09 1.11 14.38
CA PRO A 17 -13.92 0.47 13.75
C PRO A 17 -14.30 -0.68 12.79
N GLY A 18 -15.40 -1.39 13.10
CA GLY A 18 -15.91 -2.49 12.26
C GLY A 18 -16.48 -2.04 10.91
N ASP A 19 -17.16 -0.89 10.86
CA ASP A 19 -17.68 -0.33 9.62
C ASP A 19 -16.57 0.25 8.75
N LYS A 20 -15.55 0.87 9.37
CA LYS A 20 -14.33 1.30 8.66
C LYS A 20 -13.63 0.11 8.03
N LYS A 21 -13.42 -0.99 8.78
CA LYS A 21 -12.82 -2.23 8.25
C LYS A 21 -13.63 -2.85 7.10
N LYS A 22 -14.98 -2.83 7.18
CA LYS A 22 -15.84 -3.33 6.09
C LYS A 22 -15.80 -2.44 4.85
N ALA A 23 -15.84 -1.12 5.02
CA ALA A 23 -15.73 -0.16 3.91
C ALA A 23 -14.35 -0.21 3.24
N THR A 24 -13.28 -0.29 4.05
CA THR A 24 -11.92 -0.59 3.61
C THR A 24 -11.88 -1.89 2.82
N SER A 25 -12.43 -2.99 3.34
CA SER A 25 -12.38 -4.29 2.67
C SER A 25 -13.12 -4.28 1.34
N ALA A 26 -14.23 -3.53 1.24
CA ALA A 26 -14.93 -3.33 -0.04
C ALA A 26 -14.11 -2.48 -1.02
N LYS A 27 -13.44 -1.42 -0.54
CA LYS A 27 -12.56 -0.58 -1.36
C LYS A 27 -11.35 -1.35 -1.88
N VAL A 28 -10.68 -2.11 -1.02
CA VAL A 28 -9.55 -2.98 -1.41
C VAL A 28 -9.99 -4.01 -2.45
N LYS A 29 -11.16 -4.65 -2.26
CA LYS A 29 -11.70 -5.59 -3.25
C LYS A 29 -12.07 -4.94 -4.59
N ALA A 30 -12.62 -3.73 -4.57
CA ALA A 30 -12.94 -2.99 -5.79
C ALA A 30 -11.66 -2.64 -6.55
N LEU A 31 -10.68 -2.04 -5.86
CA LEU A 31 -9.38 -1.71 -6.45
C LEU A 31 -8.63 -2.96 -6.92
N GLN A 32 -8.70 -4.08 -6.19
CA GLN A 32 -8.08 -5.34 -6.59
C GLN A 32 -8.72 -5.93 -7.85
N ALA A 33 -10.02 -5.69 -8.08
CA ALA A 33 -10.71 -6.10 -9.28
C ALA A 33 -10.37 -5.22 -10.50
N GLU A 34 -9.95 -3.97 -10.26
CA GLU A 34 -9.49 -3.03 -11.27
C GLU A 34 -7.97 -3.10 -11.52
N ALA A 35 -7.22 -3.65 -10.57
CA ALA A 35 -5.78 -3.81 -10.63
C ALA A 35 -5.38 -4.75 -11.78
N ALA A 36 -4.20 -4.52 -12.37
CA ALA A 36 -3.74 -5.37 -13.45
C ALA A 36 -3.48 -6.79 -12.94
N LYS A 37 -3.49 -7.76 -13.85
CA LYS A 37 -3.13 -9.14 -13.51
C LYS A 37 -1.70 -9.14 -12.95
N GLY A 38 -1.53 -9.67 -11.73
CA GLY A 38 -0.23 -9.70 -11.05
C GLY A 38 -0.01 -8.58 -10.03
N ASP A 39 -0.92 -7.60 -9.97
CA ASP A 39 -0.93 -6.55 -8.95
C ASP A 39 -1.71 -6.99 -7.70
N ILE A 40 -1.26 -6.54 -6.54
CA ILE A 40 -1.88 -6.83 -5.25
C ILE A 40 -2.18 -5.53 -4.53
N VAL A 41 -3.45 -5.33 -4.18
CA VAL A 41 -3.89 -4.15 -3.44
C VAL A 41 -3.87 -4.45 -1.96
N VAL A 42 -3.07 -3.69 -1.22
CA VAL A 42 -2.89 -3.83 0.22
C VAL A 42 -3.29 -2.56 0.95
N GLU A 43 -3.78 -2.70 2.19
CA GLU A 43 -3.97 -1.56 3.09
C GLU A 43 -2.84 -1.56 4.12
N LEU A 44 -2.13 -0.44 4.21
CA LEU A 44 -1.08 -0.23 5.19
C LEU A 44 -1.30 1.10 5.90
N ARG A 45 -1.42 1.06 7.23
CA ARG A 45 -1.60 2.24 8.11
C ARG A 45 -2.72 3.20 7.67
N GLY A 46 -3.79 2.66 7.09
CA GLY A 46 -4.96 3.42 6.64
C GLY A 46 -4.87 3.96 5.20
N GLU A 47 -3.74 3.76 4.53
CA GLU A 47 -3.55 4.07 3.12
C GLU A 47 -3.64 2.79 2.29
N THR A 48 -4.13 2.93 1.05
CA THR A 48 -4.21 1.81 0.09
C THR A 48 -3.10 1.94 -0.93
N PHE A 49 -2.41 0.82 -1.17
CA PHE A 49 -1.28 0.68 -2.10
C PHE A 49 -1.56 -0.41 -3.12
N THR A 50 -1.15 -0.20 -4.36
CA THR A 50 -1.12 -1.24 -5.39
C THR A 50 0.33 -1.70 -5.53
N VAL A 51 0.59 -2.97 -5.23
CA VAL A 51 1.91 -3.58 -5.28
C VAL A 51 2.04 -4.43 -6.54
N HIS A 52 2.93 -4.03 -7.44
CA HIS A 52 3.18 -4.68 -8.72
C HIS A 52 4.12 -5.88 -8.58
N VAL A 53 3.67 -6.92 -7.85
CA VAL A 53 4.52 -8.08 -7.51
C VAL A 53 5.00 -8.84 -8.74
N GLU A 54 4.14 -9.05 -9.73
CA GLU A 54 4.51 -9.75 -10.97
C GLU A 54 5.55 -8.95 -11.78
N ALA A 55 5.34 -7.64 -11.94
CA ALA A 55 6.30 -6.76 -12.62
C ALA A 55 7.66 -6.72 -11.90
N TYR A 56 7.64 -6.71 -10.57
CA TYR A 56 8.85 -6.80 -9.76
C TYR A 56 9.58 -8.13 -9.96
N GLN A 57 8.90 -9.27 -9.87
CA GLN A 57 9.51 -10.60 -10.09
C GLN A 57 10.06 -10.75 -11.51
N GLN A 58 9.31 -10.26 -12.49
CA GLN A 58 9.75 -10.24 -13.88
C GLN A 58 11.04 -9.41 -14.03
N LYS A 59 11.09 -8.20 -13.46
CA LYS A 59 12.29 -7.37 -13.54
C LYS A 59 13.48 -7.96 -12.79
N VAL A 60 13.28 -8.58 -11.62
CA VAL A 60 14.34 -9.36 -10.93
C VAL A 60 14.85 -10.51 -11.80
N SER A 61 13.99 -11.14 -12.61
CA SER A 61 14.38 -12.28 -13.44
C SER A 61 15.07 -11.88 -14.74
N GLU A 62 14.69 -10.74 -15.32
CA GLU A 62 15.18 -10.29 -16.64
C GLU A 62 16.36 -9.30 -16.56
N ASP A 63 16.50 -8.57 -15.45
CA ASP A 63 17.47 -7.49 -15.28
C ASP A 63 18.48 -7.83 -14.17
N TYR A 64 19.67 -8.28 -14.57
CA TYR A 64 20.72 -8.72 -13.63
C TYR A 64 21.18 -7.59 -12.70
N GLU A 65 21.26 -6.35 -13.19
CA GLU A 65 21.64 -5.20 -12.37
C GLU A 65 20.55 -4.93 -11.32
N PHE A 66 19.27 -4.97 -11.73
CA PHE A 66 18.16 -4.85 -10.79
C PHE A 66 18.12 -5.97 -9.75
N MET A 67 18.43 -7.21 -10.16
CA MET A 67 18.55 -8.34 -9.25
C MET A 67 19.66 -8.10 -8.21
N GLU A 68 20.85 -7.65 -8.64
CA GLU A 68 21.92 -7.27 -7.72
C GLU A 68 21.51 -6.16 -6.76
N TYR A 69 20.80 -5.13 -7.25
CA TYR A 69 20.31 -4.04 -6.40
C TYR A 69 19.26 -4.51 -5.39
N SER A 70 18.38 -5.41 -5.80
CA SER A 70 17.38 -6.02 -4.92
C SER A 70 18.05 -6.87 -3.83
N MET A 71 19.08 -7.65 -4.18
CA MET A 71 19.87 -8.41 -3.21
C MET A 71 20.66 -7.51 -2.25
N LYS A 72 21.11 -6.34 -2.72
CA LYS A 72 21.80 -5.32 -1.90
C LYS A 72 20.84 -4.48 -1.04
N GLY A 73 19.53 -4.68 -1.16
CA GLY A 73 18.51 -3.96 -0.38
C GLY A 73 18.38 -2.49 -0.76
N ILE A 74 18.57 -2.13 -2.04
CA ILE A 74 18.41 -0.75 -2.50
C ILE A 74 16.92 -0.42 -2.67
N LEU A 75 16.27 -0.13 -1.54
CA LEU A 75 14.83 0.13 -1.44
C LEU A 75 14.29 1.16 -2.46
N PRO A 76 14.94 2.31 -2.74
CA PRO A 76 14.39 3.28 -3.68
C PRO A 76 14.16 2.72 -5.09
N LEU A 77 15.05 1.83 -5.55
CA LEU A 77 14.94 1.18 -6.85
C LEU A 77 13.89 0.08 -6.84
N MET A 78 13.84 -0.72 -5.77
CA MET A 78 12.82 -1.75 -5.60
C MET A 78 11.41 -1.15 -5.59
N LEU A 79 11.23 -0.05 -4.84
CA LEU A 79 9.97 0.68 -4.74
C LEU A 79 9.55 1.31 -6.07
N ASP A 80 10.48 1.73 -6.93
CA ASP A 80 10.18 2.28 -8.26
C ASP A 80 9.46 1.27 -9.17
N VAL A 81 9.73 -0.02 -8.97
CA VAL A 81 9.11 -1.11 -9.71
C VAL A 81 7.87 -1.63 -8.99
N LEU A 82 7.92 -1.70 -7.66
CA LEU A 82 6.83 -2.26 -6.85
C LEU A 82 5.62 -1.34 -6.74
N LEU A 83 5.80 -0.02 -6.81
CA LEU A 83 4.76 0.96 -6.55
C LEU A 83 4.73 2.06 -7.60
N ASP A 84 3.53 2.49 -7.97
CA ASP A 84 3.31 3.72 -8.71
C ASP A 84 3.89 4.95 -7.97
N SER A 85 4.21 6.00 -8.74
CA SER A 85 4.75 7.24 -8.19
C SER A 85 3.89 7.85 -7.07
N ALA A 86 2.56 7.80 -7.20
CA ALA A 86 1.64 8.29 -6.17
C ALA A 86 1.73 7.46 -4.88
N ASP A 87 1.84 6.14 -4.99
CA ASP A 87 1.93 5.23 -3.84
C ASP A 87 3.31 5.33 -3.17
N ARG A 88 4.37 5.58 -3.93
CA ARG A 88 5.69 5.92 -3.37
C ARG A 88 5.67 7.20 -2.57
N GLU A 89 4.94 8.23 -3.01
CA GLU A 89 4.81 9.46 -2.23
C GLU A 89 4.06 9.24 -0.92
N LYS A 90 2.98 8.44 -0.93
CA LYS A 90 2.29 8.03 0.31
C LYS A 90 3.24 7.30 1.25
N LEU A 91 4.02 6.34 0.74
CA LEU A 91 4.97 5.58 1.54
C LEU A 91 6.05 6.48 2.14
N LYS A 92 6.60 7.42 1.35
CA LYS A 92 7.56 8.42 1.82
C LYS A 92 6.97 9.32 2.89
N ASN A 93 5.71 9.72 2.76
CA ASN A 93 5.02 10.52 3.77
C ASN A 93 4.81 9.74 5.07
N LEU A 94 4.50 8.44 5.00
CA LEU A 94 4.42 7.56 6.17
C LEU A 94 5.79 7.32 6.82
N ALA A 95 6.85 7.26 6.02
CA ALA A 95 8.23 7.10 6.48
C ALA A 95 8.85 8.43 6.99
N ARG A 96 8.14 9.54 6.81
CA ARG A 96 8.65 10.86 7.18
C ARG A 96 8.70 11.00 8.69
N ASP A 97 9.80 11.54 9.16
CA ASP A 97 9.98 11.86 10.55
C ASP A 97 9.33 13.21 10.88
N GLU A 98 8.54 13.26 11.95
CA GLU A 98 7.77 14.46 12.32
C GLU A 98 8.67 15.57 12.87
N GLU A 99 9.82 15.22 13.45
CA GLU A 99 10.75 16.17 14.05
C GLU A 99 11.66 16.81 13.00
N THR A 100 12.16 16.01 12.05
CA THR A 100 13.13 16.47 11.04
C THR A 100 12.50 16.77 9.68
N GLY A 101 11.29 16.28 9.40
CA GLY A 101 10.66 16.37 8.09
C GLY A 101 11.36 15.55 6.99
N LEU A 102 12.37 14.76 7.34
CA LEU A 102 13.11 13.90 6.43
C LEU A 102 12.53 12.49 6.41
N VAL A 103 12.76 11.74 5.33
CA VAL A 103 12.38 10.34 5.25
C VAL A 103 13.35 9.53 6.12
N SER A 104 12.83 8.82 7.12
CA SER A 104 13.63 7.93 7.95
C SER A 104 13.91 6.63 7.20
N PRO A 105 15.19 6.25 6.98
CA PRO A 105 15.54 5.00 6.32
C PRO A 105 15.03 3.77 7.08
N GLU A 106 15.04 3.81 8.40
CA GLU A 106 14.54 2.74 9.27
C GLU A 106 13.04 2.55 9.08
N LYS A 107 12.25 3.64 9.24
CA LYS A 107 10.79 3.59 9.00
C LYS A 107 10.44 3.13 7.58
N MET A 108 11.24 3.54 6.59
CA MET A 108 11.05 3.10 5.20
C MET A 108 11.31 1.60 5.02
N GLY A 109 12.33 1.06 5.70
CA GLY A 109 12.61 -0.37 5.72
C GLY A 109 11.48 -1.19 6.35
N ASP A 110 10.97 -0.74 7.51
CA ASP A 110 9.81 -1.36 8.16
C ASP A 110 8.57 -1.34 7.25
N LEU A 111 8.23 -0.17 6.69
CA LEU A 111 7.08 -0.02 5.80
C LEU A 111 7.21 -0.87 4.53
N PHE A 112 8.43 -1.02 4.01
CA PHE A 112 8.69 -1.92 2.89
C PHE A 112 8.45 -3.38 3.28
N ALA A 113 8.95 -3.83 4.42
CA ALA A 113 8.71 -5.18 4.91
C ALA A 113 7.21 -5.43 5.14
N GLU A 114 6.50 -4.48 5.75
CA GLU A 114 5.04 -4.53 5.94
C GLU A 114 4.28 -4.61 4.60
N LEU A 115 4.70 -3.85 3.57
CA LEU A 115 4.12 -3.92 2.22
C LEU A 115 4.31 -5.30 1.58
N MET A 116 5.53 -5.85 1.66
CA MET A 116 5.87 -7.13 1.05
C MET A 116 5.18 -8.30 1.77
N GLU A 117 5.08 -8.24 3.10
CA GLU A 117 4.31 -9.19 3.91
C GLU A 117 2.82 -9.13 3.56
N ALA A 118 2.24 -7.92 3.52
CA ALA A 118 0.84 -7.73 3.15
C ALA A 118 0.54 -8.17 1.70
N GLY A 119 1.52 -8.05 0.81
CA GLY A 119 1.48 -8.55 -0.56
C GLY A 119 1.65 -10.07 -0.68
N GLY A 120 1.82 -10.80 0.42
CA GLY A 120 1.95 -12.26 0.42
C GLY A 120 3.36 -12.78 0.07
N GLN A 121 4.38 -11.92 0.06
CA GLN A 121 5.79 -12.34 0.00
C GLN A 121 6.42 -12.57 1.38
N GLY A 122 5.67 -12.36 2.48
CA GLY A 122 6.11 -12.72 3.83
C GLY A 122 5.81 -14.18 4.15
N ASN A 123 6.85 -15.01 4.11
CA ASN A 123 6.89 -16.34 4.73
C ASN A 123 8.26 -16.55 5.36
#